data_AF-A0A2A4R5E2-F1
#
_entry.id   AF-A0A2A4R5E2-F1
#
_cell.length_a   1.000
_cell.length_b   1.000
_cell.length_c   1.000
_cell.angle_alpha   90.00
_cell.angle_beta   90.00
_cell.angle_gamma   90.00
#
_symmetry.space_group_name_H-M   'P 1'
#
loop_
_entity.id
_entity.type
_entity.pdbx_description
1 polymer ?
#
loop_
_entity_poly.entity_id
_entity_poly.type
_entity_poly.pdbx_seq_one_letter_code
_entity_poly.pdbx_strand_id
1 'polypeptide(L)'
;MSTSAKQDYKMSFSTGGLFMNERLEVARLHVEGEPWEQTILRAMDEGTTSLPKSASNRRTLREISNRLLTLSAAERMYLIEEADRSERQALLWVATCRAYRFIREFAVEVIRERYLSYQLTLPLESFDILFEAKAEWNEGLAGLSRIQPSAQTCGSKYRTGILLGACTP
;
A
#
# COMPACT_ATOMS: atom_id res chain seq x y z
N MET A 1 0.36 -16.52 20.14
CA MET A 1 1.50 -15.89 19.43
C MET A 1 1.53 -16.47 18.03
N SER A 2 0.95 -15.77 17.05
CA SER A 2 0.85 -16.31 15.69
C SER A 2 2.18 -16.09 14.96
N THR A 3 2.90 -17.16 14.70
CA THR A 3 4.08 -17.20 13.85
C THR A 3 3.68 -16.82 12.44
N SER A 4 3.71 -15.52 12.12
CA SER A 4 3.58 -15.03 10.75
C SER A 4 4.72 -15.64 9.94
N ALA A 5 4.40 -16.55 9.03
CA ALA A 5 5.31 -16.95 7.96
C ALA A 5 5.98 -15.66 7.41
N LYS A 6 7.32 -15.64 7.41
CA LYS A 6 8.13 -14.44 7.27
C LYS A 6 7.95 -13.89 5.84
N GLN A 7 6.90 -13.11 5.60
CA GLN A 7 6.64 -12.48 4.32
C GLN A 7 7.86 -11.62 3.94
N ASP A 8 8.31 -11.75 2.70
CA ASP A 8 9.39 -10.94 2.16
C ASP A 8 9.00 -9.47 2.10
N TYR A 9 10.00 -8.62 2.26
CA TYR A 9 9.83 -7.18 2.20
C TYR A 9 9.69 -6.70 0.75
N LYS A 10 8.45 -6.62 0.26
CA LYS A 10 8.13 -5.97 -1.01
C LYS A 10 8.18 -4.45 -0.85
N MET A 11 9.04 -3.78 -1.62
CA MET A 11 9.20 -2.32 -1.63
C MET A 11 8.51 -1.64 -2.83
N SER A 12 7.63 -2.34 -3.54
CA SER A 12 6.91 -1.81 -4.71
C SER A 12 5.79 -0.81 -4.38
N PHE A 13 5.61 -0.44 -3.11
CA PHE A 13 4.54 0.45 -2.66
C PHE A 13 4.75 1.92 -3.03
N SER A 14 5.94 2.34 -3.50
CA SER A 14 6.19 3.72 -4.00
C SER A 14 5.37 4.07 -5.24
N THR A 15 4.92 3.06 -5.98
CA THR A 15 4.12 3.29 -7.18
C THR A 15 2.66 3.32 -6.77
N GLY A 16 2.12 4.54 -6.66
CA GLY A 16 0.69 4.74 -6.49
C GLY A 16 0.23 4.92 -5.06
N GLY A 17 -0.26 6.13 -4.77
CA GLY A 17 -0.85 6.46 -3.48
C GLY A 17 -2.11 5.63 -3.17
N LEU A 18 -3.03 6.21 -2.39
CA LEU A 18 -4.27 5.52 -2.07
C LEU A 18 -5.12 5.21 -3.30
N PHE A 19 -5.04 6.02 -4.38
CA PHE A 19 -5.80 5.84 -5.62
C PHE A 19 -7.26 5.47 -5.33
N MET A 20 -7.89 6.23 -4.43
CA MET A 20 -9.15 5.82 -3.83
C MET A 20 -10.23 5.59 -4.88
N ASN A 21 -10.37 6.51 -5.84
CA ASN A 21 -11.39 6.41 -6.88
C ASN A 21 -11.13 5.22 -7.82
N GLU A 22 -9.89 5.04 -8.24
CA GLU A 22 -9.50 3.96 -9.14
C GLU A 22 -9.61 2.59 -8.45
N ARG A 23 -9.26 2.51 -7.15
CA ARG A 23 -9.45 1.29 -6.36
C ARG A 23 -10.92 0.92 -6.24
N LEU A 24 -11.81 1.89 -6.05
CA LEU A 24 -13.25 1.63 -6.00
C LEU A 24 -13.79 1.16 -7.36
N GLU A 25 -13.32 1.75 -8.45
CA GLU A 25 -13.71 1.33 -9.80
C GLU A 25 -13.25 -0.10 -10.09
N VAL A 26 -11.98 -0.42 -9.83
CA VAL A 26 -11.46 -1.79 -10.00
C VAL A 26 -12.16 -2.78 -9.07
N ALA A 27 -12.48 -2.39 -7.83
CA ALA A 27 -13.23 -3.23 -6.91
C ALA A 27 -14.64 -3.52 -7.42
N ARG A 28 -15.34 -2.54 -8.00
CA ARG A 28 -16.65 -2.71 -8.64
C ARG A 28 -16.60 -3.62 -9.86
N LEU A 29 -15.48 -3.61 -10.59
CA LEU A 29 -15.30 -4.48 -11.74
C LEU A 29 -15.06 -5.93 -11.34
N HIS A 30 -14.48 -6.20 -10.17
CA HIS A 30 -14.16 -7.57 -9.79
C HIS A 30 -15.41 -8.43 -9.62
N VAL A 31 -15.39 -9.64 -10.20
CA VAL A 31 -16.43 -10.66 -10.01
C VAL A 31 -15.91 -11.72 -9.05
N GLU A 32 -16.64 -11.96 -7.97
CA GLU A 32 -16.19 -12.90 -6.93
C GLU A 32 -15.98 -14.30 -7.52
N GLY A 33 -14.84 -14.91 -7.18
CA GLY A 33 -14.42 -16.21 -7.70
C GLY A 33 -13.65 -16.18 -9.02
N GLU A 34 -13.52 -15.03 -9.69
CA GLU A 34 -12.71 -14.93 -10.91
C GLU A 34 -11.23 -14.66 -10.62
N PRO A 35 -10.31 -15.01 -11.55
CA PRO A 35 -8.94 -14.56 -11.52
C PRO A 35 -8.83 -13.03 -11.73
N TRP A 36 -8.09 -12.34 -10.87
CA TRP A 36 -7.86 -10.89 -10.96
C TRP A 36 -7.26 -10.40 -12.30
N GLU A 37 -6.59 -11.26 -13.07
CA GLU A 37 -6.13 -10.88 -14.41
C GLU A 37 -7.32 -10.55 -15.34
N GLN A 38 -8.47 -11.20 -15.18
CA GLN A 38 -9.69 -10.84 -15.92
C GLN A 38 -10.22 -9.46 -15.52
N THR A 39 -10.20 -9.14 -14.21
CA THR A 39 -10.59 -7.82 -13.70
C THR A 39 -9.67 -6.73 -14.27
N ILE A 40 -8.37 -6.99 -14.34
CA ILE A 40 -7.39 -6.07 -14.94
C ILE A 40 -7.69 -5.86 -16.43
N LEU A 41 -7.97 -6.93 -17.18
CA LEU A 41 -8.33 -6.82 -18.60
C LEU A 41 -9.61 -5.99 -18.79
N ARG A 42 -10.64 -6.20 -17.97
CA ARG A 42 -11.88 -5.42 -18.00
C ARG A 42 -11.63 -3.95 -17.66
N ALA A 43 -10.87 -3.66 -16.61
CA ALA A 43 -10.50 -2.29 -16.25
C ALA A 43 -9.68 -1.57 -17.36
N MET A 44 -8.86 -2.33 -18.10
CA MET A 44 -8.14 -1.79 -19.26
C MET A 44 -9.06 -1.51 -20.45
N ASP A 45 -10.05 -2.38 -20.70
CA ASP A 45 -11.00 -2.28 -21.82
C ASP A 45 -12.03 -1.16 -21.61
N GLU A 46 -12.57 -1.04 -20.39
CA GLU A 46 -13.49 0.04 -20.02
C GLU A 46 -12.81 1.42 -19.96
N GLY A 47 -11.48 1.45 -20.09
CA GLY A 47 -10.72 2.69 -20.15
C GLY A 47 -10.87 3.53 -18.88
N THR A 48 -10.88 2.87 -17.70
CA THR A 48 -10.91 3.45 -16.34
C THR A 48 -10.43 4.91 -16.37
N THR A 49 -11.38 5.86 -16.43
CA THR A 49 -11.26 7.17 -17.15
C THR A 49 -10.27 8.17 -16.56
N SER A 50 -9.49 7.77 -15.55
CA SER A 50 -8.56 8.63 -14.81
C SER A 50 -7.09 8.20 -14.90
N LEU A 51 -6.75 7.05 -15.51
CA LEU A 51 -5.38 6.53 -15.50
C LEU A 51 -4.56 6.93 -16.75
N PRO A 52 -3.38 7.58 -16.61
CA PRO A 52 -2.57 8.00 -17.76
C PRO A 52 -1.80 6.83 -18.41
N LYS A 53 -1.80 6.79 -19.75
CA LYS A 53 -1.06 5.92 -20.71
C LYS A 53 -0.99 4.39 -20.40
N SER A 54 -1.35 3.58 -21.39
CA SER A 54 -1.60 2.12 -21.35
C SER A 54 -0.59 1.24 -20.58
N ALA A 55 0.72 1.47 -20.70
CA ALA A 55 1.72 0.66 -19.98
C ALA A 55 1.86 1.00 -18.49
N SER A 56 1.67 2.28 -18.14
CA SER A 56 1.59 2.74 -16.75
C SER A 56 0.28 2.26 -16.11
N ASN A 57 -0.79 2.22 -16.91
CA ASN A 57 -2.10 1.74 -16.49
C ASN A 57 -2.07 0.27 -16.00
N ARG A 58 -1.49 -0.66 -16.77
CA ARG A 58 -1.43 -2.08 -16.35
C ARG A 58 -0.64 -2.31 -15.07
N ARG A 59 0.46 -1.58 -14.85
CA ARG A 59 1.25 -1.68 -13.61
C ARG A 59 0.43 -1.18 -12.41
N THR A 60 -0.27 -0.05 -12.57
CA THR A 60 -1.15 0.52 -11.55
C THR A 60 -2.32 -0.40 -11.24
N LEU A 61 -2.99 -0.96 -12.25
CA LEU A 61 -4.11 -1.89 -12.08
C LEU A 61 -3.69 -3.18 -11.36
N ARG A 62 -2.52 -3.72 -11.68
CA ARG A 62 -1.94 -4.85 -10.95
C ARG A 62 -1.69 -4.51 -9.49
N GLU A 63 -1.15 -3.33 -9.23
CA GLU A 63 -0.87 -2.87 -7.87
C GLU A 63 -2.16 -2.68 -7.05
N ILE A 64 -3.19 -2.08 -7.66
CA ILE A 64 -4.52 -1.95 -7.08
C ILE A 64 -5.12 -3.33 -6.78
N SER A 65 -5.10 -4.23 -7.75
CA SER A 65 -5.63 -5.59 -7.62
C SER A 65 -4.92 -6.37 -6.52
N ASN A 66 -3.59 -6.29 -6.45
CA ASN A 66 -2.80 -6.93 -5.39
C ASN A 66 -3.20 -6.47 -4.00
N ARG A 67 -3.52 -5.18 -3.82
CA ARG A 67 -3.98 -4.63 -2.53
C ARG A 67 -5.41 -5.09 -2.23
N LEU A 68 -6.32 -5.01 -3.19
CA LEU A 68 -7.73 -5.43 -3.03
C LEU A 68 -7.88 -6.94 -2.76
N LEU A 69 -6.97 -7.76 -3.30
CA LEU A 69 -6.92 -9.20 -3.06
C LEU A 69 -6.69 -9.53 -1.57
N THR A 70 -6.08 -8.63 -0.79
CA THR A 70 -5.86 -8.81 0.66
C THR A 70 -7.10 -8.55 1.52
N LEU A 71 -8.16 -8.01 0.93
CA LEU A 71 -9.45 -7.86 1.59
C LEU A 71 -10.25 -9.16 1.42
N SER A 72 -11.10 -9.47 2.40
CA SER A 72 -12.13 -10.51 2.27
C SER A 72 -13.25 -10.05 1.34
N ALA A 73 -14.09 -10.98 0.88
CA ALA A 73 -15.26 -10.67 0.07
C ALA A 73 -16.20 -9.68 0.81
N ALA A 74 -16.44 -9.88 2.10
CA ALA A 74 -17.25 -8.99 2.92
C ALA A 74 -16.66 -7.58 3.03
N GLU A 75 -15.34 -7.46 3.23
CA GLU A 75 -14.66 -6.16 3.25
C GLU A 75 -14.72 -5.46 1.88
N ARG A 76 -14.57 -6.19 0.77
CA ARG A 76 -14.72 -5.62 -0.58
C ARG A 76 -16.15 -5.12 -0.83
N MET A 77 -17.15 -5.87 -0.40
CA MET A 77 -18.56 -5.48 -0.53
C MET A 77 -18.84 -4.22 0.29
N TYR A 78 -18.45 -4.21 1.57
CA TYR A 78 -18.57 -3.04 2.44
C TYR A 78 -17.86 -1.79 1.87
N LEU A 79 -16.66 -1.96 1.31
CA LEU A 79 -15.91 -0.88 0.65
C LEU A 79 -16.71 -0.18 -0.46
N ILE A 80 -17.46 -0.95 -1.24
CA ILE A 80 -18.16 -0.48 -2.44
C ILE A 80 -19.53 0.09 -2.08
N GLU A 81 -20.27 -0.59 -1.21
CA GLU A 81 -21.71 -0.36 -1.00
C GLU A 81 -22.00 0.55 0.19
N GLU A 82 -21.27 0.39 1.29
CA GLU A 82 -21.66 0.96 2.60
C GLU A 82 -20.69 2.05 3.08
N ALA A 83 -19.39 1.82 2.91
CA ALA A 83 -18.35 2.63 3.53
C ALA A 83 -18.38 4.09 3.08
N ASP A 84 -18.33 5.02 4.03
CA ASP A 84 -18.14 6.44 3.76
C ASP A 84 -16.70 6.75 3.32
N ARG A 85 -16.40 8.03 3.05
CA ARG A 85 -15.07 8.43 2.59
C ARG A 85 -13.95 8.05 3.56
N SER A 86 -14.15 8.28 4.86
CA SER A 86 -13.16 8.02 5.89
C SER A 86 -12.97 6.52 6.12
N GLU A 87 -14.07 5.76 6.10
CA GLU A 87 -14.07 4.30 6.23
C GLU A 87 -13.39 3.63 5.03
N ARG A 88 -13.66 4.11 3.80
CA ARG A 88 -12.96 3.67 2.58
C ARG A 88 -11.47 3.89 2.71
N GLN A 89 -11.06 5.07 3.16
CA GLN A 89 -9.65 5.38 3.33
C GLN A 89 -8.99 4.46 4.36
N ALA A 90 -9.63 4.26 5.51
CA ALA A 90 -9.14 3.36 6.55
C ALA A 90 -9.01 1.92 6.03
N LEU A 91 -10.02 1.42 5.31
CA LEU A 91 -10.00 0.06 4.77
C LEU A 91 -8.94 -0.12 3.67
N LEU A 92 -8.75 0.89 2.81
CA LEU A 92 -7.68 0.89 1.81
C LEU A 92 -6.29 0.97 2.44
N TRP A 93 -6.14 1.64 3.58
CA TRP A 93 -4.92 1.64 4.38
C TRP A 93 -4.65 0.26 5.00
N VAL A 94 -5.68 -0.39 5.54
CA VAL A 94 -5.59 -1.78 6.03
C VAL A 94 -5.15 -2.73 4.91
N ALA A 95 -5.73 -2.63 3.72
CA ALA A 95 -5.32 -3.40 2.55
C ALA A 95 -3.83 -3.18 2.21
N THR A 96 -3.37 -1.93 2.26
CA THR A 96 -1.94 -1.60 2.05
C THR A 96 -1.05 -2.22 3.14
N CYS A 97 -1.44 -2.16 4.41
CA CYS A 97 -0.70 -2.80 5.50
C CYS A 97 -0.65 -4.33 5.35
N ARG A 98 -1.73 -4.97 4.88
CA ARG A 98 -1.77 -6.42 4.62
C ARG A 98 -0.90 -6.82 3.42
N ALA A 99 -0.88 -6.00 2.37
CA ALA A 99 -0.07 -6.24 1.18
C ALA A 99 1.43 -6.03 1.42
N TYR A 100 1.78 -5.11 2.32
CA TYR A 100 3.15 -4.67 2.55
C TYR A 100 3.57 -4.77 4.00
N ARG A 101 4.35 -5.82 4.29
CA ARG A 101 4.92 -6.06 5.62
C ARG A 101 5.65 -4.84 6.19
N PHE A 102 6.45 -4.15 5.38
CA PHE A 102 7.17 -2.96 5.85
C PHE A 102 6.22 -1.85 6.29
N ILE A 103 5.15 -1.61 5.52
CA ILE A 103 4.13 -0.61 5.89
C ILE A 103 3.41 -1.00 7.17
N ARG A 104 3.07 -2.30 7.33
CA ARG A 104 2.49 -2.81 8.57
C ARG A 104 3.39 -2.55 9.78
N GLU A 105 4.66 -2.90 9.66
CA GLU A 105 5.65 -2.72 10.72
C GLU A 105 5.86 -1.23 11.02
N PHE A 106 5.90 -0.36 10.00
CA PHE A 106 5.96 1.08 10.20
C PHE A 106 4.72 1.63 10.93
N ALA A 107 3.53 1.16 10.57
CA ALA A 107 2.29 1.58 11.23
C ALA A 107 2.27 1.17 12.72
N VAL A 108 2.73 -0.04 13.04
CA VAL A 108 2.68 -0.58 14.41
C VAL A 108 3.84 -0.09 15.27
N GLU A 109 5.05 -0.04 14.74
CA GLU A 109 6.27 0.25 15.52
C GLU A 109 6.60 1.74 15.57
N VAL A 110 6.13 2.53 14.59
CA VAL A 110 6.45 3.97 14.52
C VAL A 110 5.20 4.82 14.74
N ILE A 111 4.18 4.67 13.88
CA ILE A 111 3.01 5.55 13.92
C ILE A 111 2.24 5.35 15.23
N ARG A 112 1.91 4.11 15.58
CA ARG A 112 1.15 3.78 16.79
C ARG A 112 1.89 4.20 18.06
N GLU A 113 3.18 3.90 18.17
CA GLU A 113 3.97 4.25 19.37
C GLU A 113 4.07 5.78 19.56
N ARG A 114 4.26 6.52 18.47
CA ARG A 114 4.25 7.99 18.49
C ARG A 114 2.88 8.54 18.91
N TYR A 115 1.80 8.00 18.35
CA TYR A 115 0.43 8.39 18.71
C TYR A 115 0.15 8.17 20.20
N LEU A 116 0.50 6.99 20.73
CA LEU A 116 0.34 6.68 22.16
C LEU A 116 1.21 7.57 23.06
N SER A 117 2.34 8.03 22.55
CA SER A 117 3.23 8.96 23.24
C SER A 117 2.85 10.43 23.03
N TYR A 118 1.70 10.72 22.41
CA TYR A 118 1.24 12.06 22.03
C TYR A 118 2.23 12.85 21.14
N GLN A 119 3.13 12.15 20.44
CA GLN A 119 4.03 12.73 19.46
C GLN A 119 3.35 12.75 18.10
N LEU A 120 2.53 13.77 17.84
CA LEU A 120 1.73 13.88 16.62
C LEU A 120 2.55 14.30 15.38
N THR A 121 3.83 14.60 15.55
CA THR A 121 4.75 14.82 14.45
C THR A 121 5.36 13.50 14.01
N LEU A 122 5.40 13.26 12.69
CA LEU A 122 6.06 12.11 12.08
C LEU A 122 7.24 12.60 11.23
N PRO A 123 8.45 12.73 11.82
CA PRO A 123 9.65 13.15 11.10
C PRO A 123 9.97 12.17 9.97
N LEU A 124 10.47 12.71 8.85
CA LEU A 124 10.79 11.92 7.65
C LEU A 124 11.86 10.86 7.92
N GLU A 125 12.75 11.16 8.86
CA GLU A 125 13.84 10.30 9.32
C GLU A 125 13.31 9.03 10.00
N SER A 126 12.07 9.05 10.51
CA SER A 126 11.48 7.87 11.17
C SER A 126 11.36 6.67 10.23
N PHE A 127 11.20 6.92 8.93
CA PHE A 127 11.22 5.86 7.92
C PHE A 127 12.62 5.26 7.77
N ASP A 128 13.64 6.12 7.66
CA ASP A 128 15.02 5.70 7.44
C ASP A 128 15.53 4.87 8.63
N ILE A 129 15.25 5.33 9.86
CA ILE A 129 15.60 4.62 11.10
C ILE A 129 14.99 3.21 11.11
N LEU A 130 13.69 3.08 10.81
CA LEU A 130 13.07 1.76 10.77
C LEU A 130 13.67 0.90 9.64
N PHE A 131 13.88 1.48 8.46
CA PHE A 131 14.43 0.76 7.32
C PHE A 131 15.81 0.19 7.61
N GLU A 132 16.72 0.99 8.17
CA GLU A 132 18.06 0.57 8.57
C GLU A 132 18.00 -0.55 9.62
N ALA A 133 17.18 -0.37 10.67
CA ALA A 133 17.00 -1.39 11.71
C ALA A 133 16.49 -2.73 11.15
N LYS A 134 15.58 -2.71 10.16
CA LYS A 134 15.12 -3.95 9.51
C LYS A 134 16.16 -4.54 8.55
N ALA A 135 16.97 -3.70 7.90
CA ALA A 135 18.00 -4.13 6.97
C ALA A 135 19.15 -4.88 7.65
N GLU A 136 19.47 -4.57 8.90
CA GLU A 136 20.48 -5.30 9.70
C GLU A 136 20.23 -6.82 9.74
N TRP A 137 18.96 -7.23 9.76
CA TRP A 137 18.56 -8.63 9.95
C TRP A 137 17.82 -9.22 8.72
N ASN A 138 17.81 -8.50 7.60
CA ASN A 138 17.17 -8.95 6.37
C ASN A 138 18.04 -8.65 5.15
N GLU A 139 18.58 -9.71 4.54
CA GLU A 139 19.48 -9.58 3.40
C GLU A 139 18.84 -8.92 2.16
N GLY A 140 17.53 -9.12 1.96
CA GLY A 140 16.78 -8.48 0.87
C GLY A 140 16.73 -6.95 1.01
N LEU A 141 16.42 -6.46 2.20
CA LEU A 141 16.47 -5.04 2.53
C LEU A 141 17.90 -4.49 2.52
N ALA A 142 18.86 -5.24 3.07
CA ALA A 142 20.27 -4.86 3.06
C ALA A 142 20.81 -4.72 1.63
N GLY A 143 20.37 -5.58 0.71
CA GLY A 143 20.70 -5.48 -0.71
C GLY A 143 20.20 -4.18 -1.34
N LEU A 144 19.00 -3.72 -0.98
CA LEU A 144 18.46 -2.45 -1.46
C LEU A 144 19.22 -1.25 -0.91
N SER A 145 19.62 -1.29 0.37
CA SER A 145 20.47 -0.26 1.00
C SER A 145 21.81 -0.10 0.28
N ARG A 146 22.48 -1.22 -0.07
CA ARG A 146 23.78 -1.20 -0.76
C ARG A 146 23.73 -0.71 -2.20
N ILE A 147 22.64 -0.99 -2.92
CA ILE A 147 22.48 -0.63 -4.33
C ILE A 147 22.02 0.84 -4.48
N GLN A 148 21.41 1.43 -3.46
CA GLN A 148 20.86 2.78 -3.50
C GLN A 148 21.49 3.68 -2.42
N PRO A 149 22.66 4.31 -2.68
CA PRO A 149 23.25 5.31 -1.78
C PRO A 149 22.36 6.58 -1.65
N SER A 150 21.34 6.70 -2.50
CA SER A 150 20.35 7.78 -2.53
C SER A 150 19.02 7.40 -1.86
N ALA A 151 19.07 6.67 -0.75
CA ALA A 151 17.90 6.48 0.13
C ALA A 151 17.20 7.82 0.47
N GLN A 152 17.91 8.96 0.38
CA GLN A 152 17.36 10.31 0.45
C GLN A 152 16.41 10.69 -0.72
N THR A 153 16.73 10.30 -1.95
CA THR A 153 15.92 10.61 -3.14
C THR A 153 14.81 9.58 -3.37
N CYS A 154 15.04 8.32 -3.01
CA CYS A 154 14.01 7.26 -3.03
C CYS A 154 13.06 7.38 -1.83
N GLY A 155 13.60 7.75 -0.67
CA GLY A 155 12.87 8.16 0.53
C GLY A 155 11.81 9.19 0.18
N SER A 156 12.10 10.22 -0.61
CA SER A 156 11.08 11.18 -1.09
C SER A 156 9.86 10.53 -1.79
N LYS A 157 10.06 9.46 -2.59
CA LYS A 157 8.97 8.72 -3.26
C LYS A 157 8.23 7.78 -2.32
N TYR A 158 8.93 7.09 -1.40
CA TYR A 158 8.32 6.22 -0.39
C TYR A 158 7.59 7.02 0.70
N ARG A 159 8.15 8.16 1.12
CA ARG A 159 7.65 9.12 2.10
C ARG A 159 6.32 9.72 1.66
N THR A 160 6.24 10.16 0.41
CA THR A 160 5.01 10.76 -0.14
C THR A 160 3.86 9.74 -0.17
N GLY A 161 4.12 8.47 -0.49
CA GLY A 161 3.09 7.42 -0.51
C GLY A 161 2.55 7.02 0.87
N ILE A 162 3.41 6.94 1.88
CA ILE A 162 3.03 6.60 3.26
C ILE A 162 2.34 7.77 3.95
N LEU A 163 2.89 8.99 3.81
CA LEU A 163 2.34 10.18 4.45
C LEU A 163 1.01 10.60 3.81
N LEU A 164 0.86 10.51 2.48
CA LEU A 164 -0.45 10.74 1.85
C LEU A 164 -1.49 9.68 2.26
N GLY A 165 -1.06 8.46 2.61
CA GLY A 165 -1.93 7.38 3.06
C GLY A 165 -2.36 7.49 4.52
N ALA A 166 -1.44 7.92 5.39
CA ALA A 166 -1.65 8.01 6.84
C ALA A 166 -2.14 9.38 7.32
N CYS A 167 -1.93 10.46 6.55
CA CYS A 167 -2.24 11.84 6.94
C CYS A 167 -3.33 12.52 6.09
N THR A 168 -4.03 11.81 5.21
CA THR A 168 -5.25 12.39 4.61
C THR A 168 -6.40 12.25 5.63
N PRO A 169 -7.11 13.34 5.98
CA PRO A 169 -8.34 13.27 6.76
C PRO A 169 -9.53 12.79 5.93
#